data_AF-A0AAD1ZZK3-F1
#
_entry.id   AF-A0AAD1ZZK3-F1
#
_cell.length_a   1.000
_cell.length_b   1.000
_cell.length_c   1.000
_cell.angle_alpha   90.00
_cell.angle_beta   90.00
_cell.angle_gamma   90.00
#
_symmetry.space_group_name_H-M   'P 1'
#
loop_
_entity.id
_entity.type
_entity.pdbx_description
1 polymer ?
#
loop_
_entity_poly.entity_id
_entity_poly.type
_entity_poly.pdbx_seq_one_letter_code
_entity_poly.pdbx_strand_id
1 'polypeptide(L)'
;MLVEDQSNKSEQQNADSENSMSADEVETCTPLETRQNICRTANAIRVLSTLGLLITVEVITAIVNLSTSLSLDIHEMLGPEFYVLVAEKEAERRSSLGRKR
;
A
#
# COMPACT_ATOMS: atom_id res chain seq x y z
N MET A 1 34.17 9.51 42.52
CA MET A 1 34.50 10.68 41.68
C MET A 1 35.94 10.53 41.26
N LEU A 2 36.15 10.11 40.02
CA LEU A 2 37.39 10.26 39.26
C LEU A 2 36.91 10.65 37.87
N VAL A 3 37.21 11.89 37.51
CA VAL A 3 36.98 12.49 36.21
C VAL A 3 38.25 12.22 35.42
N GLU A 4 38.16 11.54 34.28
CA GLU A 4 39.11 11.76 33.19
C GLU A 4 38.33 11.92 31.89
N ASP A 5 38.45 13.14 31.40
CA ASP A 5 38.03 13.68 30.13
C ASP A 5 38.94 13.13 29.03
N GLN A 6 38.37 12.65 27.93
CA GLN A 6 39.08 12.61 26.64
C GLN A 6 38.09 12.80 25.49
N SER A 7 37.88 14.07 25.19
CA SER A 7 37.62 14.53 23.83
C SER A 7 38.78 14.08 22.93
N ASN A 8 38.50 13.22 21.95
CA ASN A 8 39.30 13.13 20.74
C ASN A 8 38.40 13.11 19.51
N LYS A 9 38.81 13.98 18.59
CA LYS A 9 38.11 14.54 17.45
C LYS A 9 38.40 13.70 16.20
N SER A 10 37.40 13.62 15.32
CA SER A 10 37.51 13.30 13.88
C SER A 10 37.94 11.89 13.52
N GLU A 11 37.10 11.17 12.77
CA GLU A 11 37.39 10.92 11.35
C GLU A 11 36.22 10.16 10.70
N GLN A 12 35.78 10.75 9.61
CA GLN A 12 34.77 10.26 8.69
C GLN A 12 35.33 9.04 7.97
N GLN A 13 34.74 7.87 8.18
CA GLN A 13 34.93 6.73 7.27
C GLN A 13 33.55 6.22 6.85
N ASN A 14 33.16 6.73 5.68
CA ASN A 14 32.33 6.02 4.73
C ASN A 14 32.95 4.62 4.55
N ALA A 15 32.29 3.60 5.06
CA ALA A 15 32.48 2.25 4.60
C ALA A 15 31.13 1.82 4.09
N ASP A 16 31.01 1.84 2.76
CA ASP A 16 30.00 1.11 2.02
C ASP A 16 29.90 -0.28 2.66
N SER A 17 28.83 -0.52 3.41
CA SER A 17 28.45 -1.87 3.75
C SER A 17 27.86 -2.46 2.46
N GLU A 18 28.73 -2.70 1.49
CA GLU A 18 28.56 -3.72 0.46
C GLU A 18 28.28 -5.01 1.21
N ASN A 19 27.01 -5.25 1.47
CA ASN A 19 26.53 -6.55 1.88
C ASN A 19 26.84 -7.47 0.71
N SER A 20 27.99 -8.12 0.78
CA SER A 20 28.43 -9.16 -0.13
C SER A 20 27.47 -10.34 0.02
N MET A 21 26.31 -10.25 -0.63
CA MET A 21 25.51 -11.42 -0.90
C MET A 21 26.26 -12.22 -1.96
N SER A 22 26.84 -13.33 -1.50
CA SER A 22 27.35 -14.39 -2.37
C SER A 22 26.33 -14.70 -3.46
N ALA A 23 26.79 -14.72 -4.71
CA ALA A 23 25.99 -14.81 -5.93
C ALA A 23 25.23 -16.16 -6.13
N ASP A 24 25.01 -16.93 -5.06
CA ASP A 24 24.30 -18.22 -5.08
C ASP A 24 23.09 -18.26 -4.12
N GLU A 25 22.77 -17.14 -3.47
CA GLU A 25 21.51 -16.93 -2.73
C GLU A 25 20.78 -15.72 -3.33
N VAL A 26 20.46 -15.79 -4.63
CA VAL A 26 19.55 -14.80 -5.22
C VAL A 26 18.15 -15.11 -4.71
N GLU A 27 17.88 -14.57 -3.53
CA GLU A 27 16.59 -14.49 -2.87
C GLU A 27 15.49 -14.23 -3.93
N THR A 28 14.60 -15.20 -4.13
CA THR A 28 13.47 -15.12 -5.08
C THR A 28 12.38 -14.20 -4.52
N CYS A 29 12.76 -12.96 -4.20
CA CYS A 29 11.89 -11.99 -3.56
C CYS A 29 10.76 -11.59 -4.53
N THR A 30 9.52 -11.55 -4.03
CA THR A 30 8.37 -11.09 -4.82
C THR A 30 8.58 -9.62 -5.23
N PRO A 31 8.46 -9.26 -6.53
CA PRO A 31 8.69 -7.90 -7.00
C PRO A 31 7.87 -6.86 -6.23
N LEU A 32 8.42 -5.66 -6.06
CA LEU A 32 7.76 -4.58 -5.32
C LEU A 32 6.36 -4.30 -5.88
N GLU A 33 6.23 -4.20 -7.20
CA GLU A 33 4.95 -3.96 -7.87
C GLU A 33 3.92 -5.06 -7.51
N THR A 34 4.33 -6.33 -7.56
CA THR A 34 3.46 -7.45 -7.18
C THR A 34 3.02 -7.34 -5.72
N ARG A 35 3.93 -7.01 -4.80
CA ARG A 35 3.59 -6.79 -3.38
C ARG A 35 2.61 -5.63 -3.20
N GLN A 36 2.83 -4.53 -3.92
CA GLN A 36 1.93 -3.37 -3.88
C GLN A 36 0.53 -3.72 -4.41
N ASN A 37 0.45 -4.49 -5.50
CA ASN A 37 -0.82 -4.96 -6.06
C ASN A 37 -1.57 -5.88 -5.10
N ILE A 38 -0.86 -6.78 -4.41
CA ILE A 38 -1.44 -7.62 -3.34
C ILE A 38 -2.03 -6.74 -2.23
N CYS A 39 -1.27 -5.76 -1.74
CA CYS A 39 -1.73 -4.88 -0.68
C CYS A 39 -2.92 -4.00 -1.11
N ARG A 40 -2.92 -3.47 -2.34
CA ARG A 40 -4.08 -2.73 -2.88
C ARG A 40 -5.33 -3.61 -2.93
N THR A 41 -5.17 -4.85 -3.39
CA THR A 41 -6.28 -5.82 -3.46
C THR A 41 -6.82 -6.16 -2.06
N ALA A 42 -5.93 -6.42 -1.09
CA ALA A 42 -6.32 -6.67 0.29
C ALA A 42 -7.03 -5.46 0.91
N ASN A 43 -6.55 -4.24 0.63
CA ASN A 43 -7.19 -3.02 1.10
C ASN A 43 -8.57 -2.83 0.46
N ALA A 44 -8.73 -3.07 -0.85
CA ALA A 44 -10.03 -3.03 -1.51
C ALA A 44 -11.04 -3.98 -0.85
N ILE A 45 -10.65 -5.23 -0.57
CA ILE A 45 -11.49 -6.20 0.16
C ILE A 45 -11.88 -5.67 1.54
N ARG A 46 -10.93 -5.06 2.25
CA ARG A 46 -11.18 -4.51 3.60
C ARG A 46 -12.15 -3.33 3.58
N VAL A 47 -12.00 -2.40 2.64
CA VAL A 47 -12.93 -1.27 2.46
C VAL A 47 -14.33 -1.81 2.16
N LEU A 48 -14.46 -2.73 1.21
CA LEU A 48 -15.74 -3.34 0.84
C LEU A 48 -16.40 -4.05 2.02
N SER A 49 -15.63 -4.85 2.76
CA SER A 49 -16.11 -5.57 3.95
C SER A 49 -16.62 -4.61 5.02
N THR A 50 -15.89 -3.52 5.26
CA THR A 50 -16.25 -2.53 6.29
C THR A 50 -17.52 -1.76 5.91
N LEU A 51 -17.69 -1.45 4.62
CA LEU A 51 -18.89 -0.79 4.10
C LEU A 51 -20.08 -1.73 3.92
N GLY A 52 -19.94 -3.04 4.19
CA GLY A 52 -20.99 -4.03 3.98
C GLY A 52 -21.36 -4.22 2.51
N LEU A 53 -20.41 -4.01 1.60
CA LEU A 53 -20.62 -4.12 0.16
C LEU A 53 -20.29 -5.53 -0.36
N LEU A 54 -20.86 -5.89 -1.50
CA LEU A 54 -20.60 -7.16 -2.15
C LEU A 54 -19.13 -7.26 -2.59
N ILE A 55 -18.52 -8.40 -2.30
CA ILE A 55 -17.13 -8.70 -2.62
C ILE A 55 -17.13 -9.67 -3.80
N THR A 56 -17.03 -9.14 -5.00
CA THR A 56 -16.81 -9.92 -6.23
C THR A 56 -15.54 -9.45 -6.92
N VAL A 57 -15.01 -10.26 -7.84
CA VAL A 57 -13.79 -9.93 -8.58
C VAL A 57 -13.95 -8.60 -9.33
N GLU A 58 -15.12 -8.36 -9.92
CA GLU A 58 -15.44 -7.13 -10.66
C GLU A 58 -15.42 -5.90 -9.75
N VAL A 59 -16.02 -6.00 -8.55
CA VAL A 59 -16.07 -4.90 -7.59
C VAL A 59 -14.67 -4.63 -7.02
N ILE A 60 -13.93 -5.68 -6.64
CA ILE A 60 -12.54 -5.54 -6.18
C ILE A 60 -11.68 -4.84 -7.24
N THR A 61 -11.78 -5.30 -8.49
CA THR A 61 -11.03 -4.72 -9.61
C THR A 61 -11.40 -3.25 -9.82
N ALA A 62 -12.68 -2.89 -9.71
CA ALA A 62 -13.12 -1.51 -9.80
C ALA A 62 -12.51 -0.62 -8.70
N ILE A 63 -12.43 -1.10 -7.45
CA ILE A 63 -11.83 -0.34 -6.34
C ILE A 63 -10.31 -0.23 -6.47
N VAL A 64 -9.63 -1.30 -6.93
CA VAL A 64 -8.19 -1.26 -7.23
C VAL A 64 -7.92 -0.23 -8.33
N ASN A 65 -8.66 -0.28 -9.44
CA ASN A 65 -8.54 0.67 -10.54
C ASN A 65 -8.82 2.11 -10.10
N LEU A 66 -9.82 2.31 -9.24
CA LEU A 66 -10.10 3.62 -8.65
C LEU A 66 -8.88 4.13 -7.85
N SER A 67 -8.30 3.30 -6.98
CA SER A 67 -7.11 3.68 -6.20
C SER A 67 -5.93 4.06 -7.09
N THR A 68 -5.73 3.33 -8.19
CA THR A 68 -4.66 3.60 -9.15
C THR A 68 -4.92 4.87 -9.96
N SER A 69 -6.16 5.10 -10.38
CA SER A 69 -6.55 6.29 -11.16
C SER A 69 -6.40 7.60 -10.39
N LEU A 70 -6.52 7.51 -9.06
CA LEU A 70 -6.34 8.64 -8.14
C LEU A 70 -4.88 8.78 -7.68
N SER A 71 -3.99 7.90 -8.16
CA SER A 71 -2.59 7.85 -7.75
C SER A 71 -2.41 7.75 -6.22
N LEU A 72 -3.35 7.09 -5.54
CA LEU A 72 -3.28 6.94 -4.09
C LEU A 72 -2.18 5.97 -3.69
N ASP A 73 -1.45 6.28 -2.63
CA ASP A 73 -0.62 5.31 -1.94
C ASP A 73 -1.50 4.25 -1.26
N ILE A 74 -0.90 3.08 -1.02
CA ILE A 74 -1.59 1.92 -0.45
C ILE A 74 -2.27 2.24 0.88
N HIS A 75 -1.59 3.03 1.72
CA HIS A 75 -2.08 3.39 3.05
C HIS A 75 -3.23 4.40 3.00
N GLU A 76 -3.30 5.24 1.96
CA GLU A 76 -4.37 6.23 1.77
C GLU A 76 -5.72 5.57 1.45
N MET A 77 -5.73 4.36 0.87
CA MET A 77 -6.95 3.56 0.70
C MET A 77 -7.66 3.24 2.03
N LEU A 78 -6.99 3.47 3.16
CA LEU A 78 -7.48 3.17 4.50
C LEU A 78 -8.02 4.39 5.22
N GLY A 79 -7.88 5.57 4.60
CA GLY A 79 -8.43 6.83 5.09
C GLY A 79 -9.94 6.93 4.88
N PRO A 80 -10.66 7.69 5.73
CA PRO A 80 -12.10 7.86 5.63
C PRO A 80 -12.54 8.45 4.28
N GLU A 81 -11.71 9.29 3.65
CA GLU A 81 -11.97 9.90 2.35
C GLU A 81 -12.16 8.83 1.27
N PHE A 82 -11.33 7.80 1.28
CA PHE A 82 -11.43 6.71 0.31
C PHE A 82 -12.68 5.85 0.56
N TYR A 83 -13.08 5.65 1.82
CA TYR A 83 -14.30 4.89 2.16
C TYR A 83 -15.55 5.61 1.66
N VAL A 84 -15.62 6.93 1.88
CA VAL A 84 -16.71 7.78 1.38
C VAL A 84 -16.78 7.67 -0.15
N LEU A 85 -15.65 7.83 -0.83
CA LEU A 85 -15.60 7.74 -2.29
C LEU A 85 -16.07 6.38 -2.82
N VAL A 86 -15.67 5.28 -2.19
CA VAL A 86 -16.12 3.92 -2.56
C VAL A 86 -17.63 3.78 -2.36
N ALA A 87 -18.18 4.30 -1.26
CA ALA A 87 -19.63 4.28 -1.00
C ALA A 87 -20.42 5.10 -2.03
N GLU A 88 -19.93 6.29 -2.39
CA GLU A 88 -20.52 7.14 -3.42
C GLU A 88 -20.54 6.44 -4.79
N LYS A 89 -19.42 5.83 -5.19
CA LYS A 89 -19.32 5.08 -6.45
C LYS A 89 -20.28 3.89 -6.50
N GLU A 90 -20.45 3.18 -5.39
CA GLU A 90 -21.43 2.10 -5.32
C GLU A 90 -22.87 2.61 -5.38
N ALA A 91 -23.18 3.74 -4.75
CA ALA A 91 -24.50 4.38 -4.84
C ALA A 91 -24.81 4.83 -6.28
N GLU A 92 -23.85 5.47 -6.96
CA GLU A 92 -23.92 5.81 -8.39
C GLU A 92 -24.21 4.57 -9.24
N ARG A 93 -23.46 3.48 -9.02
CA ARG A 93 -23.66 2.23 -9.75
C ARG A 93 -25.09 1.71 -9.58
N ARG A 94 -25.59 1.61 -8.34
CA ARG A 94 -26.96 1.12 -8.04
C ARG A 94 -28.04 1.99 -8.66
N SER A 95 -27.90 3.31 -8.59
CA SER A 95 -28.87 4.23 -9.18
C SER A 95 -28.93 4.13 -10.71
N SER A 96 -27.77 3.94 -11.37
CA SER A 96 -27.71 3.75 -12.82
C SER A 96 -28.38 2.46 -13.31
N LEU A 97 -28.32 1.38 -12.50
CA LEU A 97 -29.00 0.12 -12.76
C LEU A 97 -30.53 0.25 -12.61
N GLY A 98 -30.98 1.00 -11.61
CA GLY A 98 -32.40 1.27 -11.37
C GLY A 98 -33.06 2.10 -12.47
N ARG A 99 -32.32 3.01 -13.12
CA ARG A 99 -32.83 3.90 -14.19
C ARG A 99 -32.97 3.21 -15.56
N LYS A 100 -32.39 2.03 -15.75
CA LYS A 100 -32.45 1.25 -17.00
C LYS A 100 -33.61 0.23 -17.03
N ARG A 101 -34.49 0.24 -16.03
CA ARG A 101 -35.69 -0.60 -15.94
C ARG A 101 -36.95 0.21 -16.17
#